data_AF-A0A3C1FYG2-F1
#
_entry.id   AF-A0A3C1FYG2-F1
#
_cell.length_a   1.000
_cell.length_b   1.000
_cell.length_c   1.000
_cell.angle_alpha   90.00
_cell.angle_beta   90.00
_cell.angle_gamma   90.00
#
_symmetry.space_group_name_H-M   'P 1'
#
loop_
_entity.id
_entity.type
_entity.pdbx_description
1 polymer ?
#
loop_
_entity_poly.entity_id
_entity_poly.type
_entity_poly.pdbx_seq_one_letter_code
_entity_poly.pdbx_strand_id
1 'polypeptide(L)'
;MLFLFTLVAMTVADAGTIIVKPGRFDHFTLEVPERMVAGESFFIKVLVYDLQNNLITNFFESGKDFKVTVTGSAIPVPAQLIPVFFRGGTAQISITDKKAETIVFSIYQPDGSVPLISRELTIVPNKLDHFVVDTPSQVVAGNSFEAKIIAKDVFDNTVSDTETAGKNIRVTSRGTTSFKFVGATVPDFRNGTGSVTLVAEKIGSTAVEVQEVLTGSKGLSQNITVNPGALGSFRLFGPANAVAGEPFELTVAAHDLYGNPVNDYASIGDGVTLQSTGSSKIQPALIKPSQFKGNEAVVKVVYEKAEEMSITAKELDKNQTGRTEPIKVNSAQADHFVVITPEDARAGQPFKIKIEAYDKFDNRVRNYNLTGNNVFLKTTGTGILSPSIISPTEFVDGVALVEVVYDKAESFAISAAMQSEKGTMRAAKEQRPIEKAPEVAEKVEKRQVIEEKQQPREERGEKAKEAKAKAEEEKREAKARAKAEAKAKAEAKAEAKAKAQAEAQAKA
;
A
#
# COMPACT_ATOMS: atom_id res chain seq x y z
N MET A 1 99.51 -83.86 -33.53
CA MET A 1 99.51 -82.39 -33.43
C MET A 1 98.74 -81.83 -34.62
N LEU A 2 97.95 -80.80 -34.33
CA LEU A 2 97.24 -79.89 -35.23
C LEU A 2 95.77 -80.23 -35.57
N PHE A 3 94.93 -79.43 -34.91
CA PHE A 3 93.49 -79.26 -35.00
C PHE A 3 93.02 -78.90 -36.41
N LEU A 4 91.84 -79.39 -36.78
CA LEU A 4 90.88 -78.55 -37.49
C LEU A 4 89.49 -78.78 -36.88
N PHE A 5 89.03 -77.77 -36.16
CA PHE A 5 87.68 -77.66 -35.62
C PHE A 5 86.67 -77.83 -36.77
N THR A 6 85.84 -78.86 -36.71
CA THR A 6 84.57 -78.86 -37.44
C THR A 6 83.66 -77.83 -36.79
N LEU A 7 83.76 -76.59 -37.28
CA LEU A 7 82.79 -75.54 -37.02
C LEU A 7 81.48 -75.96 -37.71
N VAL A 8 80.58 -76.61 -36.96
CA VAL A 8 79.18 -76.72 -37.37
C VAL A 8 78.60 -75.32 -37.23
N ALA A 9 78.63 -74.55 -38.32
CA ALA A 9 77.83 -73.36 -38.43
C ALA A 9 76.36 -73.80 -38.48
N MET A 10 75.68 -73.81 -37.33
CA MET A 10 74.23 -73.77 -37.31
C MET A 10 73.81 -72.43 -37.92
N THR A 11 73.49 -72.44 -39.20
CA THR A 11 72.75 -71.34 -39.81
C THR A 11 71.33 -71.43 -39.27
N VAL A 12 71.01 -70.57 -38.31
CA VAL A 12 69.62 -70.29 -37.96
C VAL A 12 69.02 -69.66 -39.22
N ALA A 13 68.15 -70.40 -39.91
CA ALA A 13 67.36 -69.84 -40.98
C ALA A 13 66.39 -68.84 -40.34
N ASP A 14 66.59 -67.56 -40.61
CA ASP A 14 65.67 -66.53 -40.16
C ASP A 14 64.34 -66.73 -40.91
N ALA A 15 63.31 -67.18 -40.20
CA ALA A 15 61.99 -67.30 -40.77
C ALA A 15 61.43 -65.88 -40.97
N GLY A 16 61.06 -65.54 -42.21
CA GLY A 16 60.42 -64.27 -42.51
C GLY A 16 59.20 -64.04 -41.61
N THR A 17 58.91 -62.77 -41.30
CA THR A 17 57.79 -62.42 -40.43
C THR A 17 56.45 -62.75 -41.08
N ILE A 18 55.60 -63.53 -40.39
CA ILE A 18 54.22 -63.76 -40.80
C ILE A 18 53.37 -62.62 -40.23
N ILE A 19 52.82 -61.79 -41.11
CA ILE A 19 51.86 -60.74 -40.73
C ILE A 19 50.45 -61.31 -40.89
N VAL A 20 49.75 -61.54 -39.77
CA VAL A 20 48.34 -61.92 -39.76
C VAL A 20 47.51 -60.63 -39.75
N LYS A 21 46.70 -60.41 -40.80
CA LYS A 21 45.79 -59.27 -40.87
C LYS A 21 44.55 -59.50 -39.98
N PRO A 22 43.93 -58.44 -39.44
CA PRO A 22 42.64 -58.55 -38.75
C PRO A 22 41.55 -59.20 -39.61
N GLY A 23 40.58 -59.83 -38.94
CA GLY A 23 39.41 -60.43 -39.57
C GLY A 23 38.43 -59.42 -40.18
N ARG A 24 37.26 -59.92 -40.59
CA ARG A 24 36.18 -59.06 -41.10
C ARG A 24 35.53 -58.26 -39.96
N PHE A 25 34.94 -57.12 -40.33
CA PHE A 25 34.10 -56.31 -39.45
C PHE A 25 33.08 -57.17 -38.70
N ASP A 26 33.00 -56.98 -37.39
CA ASP A 26 31.99 -57.59 -36.52
C ASP A 26 31.22 -56.51 -35.73
N HIS A 27 31.92 -55.71 -34.92
CA HIS A 27 31.29 -54.71 -34.06
C HIS A 27 32.11 -53.43 -33.90
N PHE A 28 31.46 -52.41 -33.32
CA PHE A 28 32.10 -51.19 -32.86
C PHE A 28 32.26 -51.18 -31.36
N THR A 29 33.28 -50.49 -30.87
CA THR A 29 33.32 -49.97 -29.50
C THR A 29 33.51 -48.45 -29.53
N LEU A 30 33.14 -47.79 -28.44
CA LEU A 30 33.15 -46.32 -28.36
C LEU A 30 33.94 -45.85 -27.13
N GLU A 31 34.90 -44.95 -27.33
CA GLU A 31 35.47 -44.14 -26.25
C GLU A 31 34.77 -42.79 -26.22
N VAL A 32 34.17 -42.41 -25.08
CA VAL A 32 33.62 -41.07 -24.82
C VAL A 32 34.39 -40.38 -23.71
N PRO A 33 34.44 -39.04 -23.72
CA PRO A 33 34.87 -38.27 -22.57
C PRO A 33 33.94 -38.50 -21.37
N GLU A 34 34.49 -38.34 -20.17
CA GLU A 34 33.75 -38.44 -18.90
C GLU A 34 32.78 -37.28 -18.69
N ARG A 35 33.06 -36.10 -19.26
CA ARG A 35 32.25 -34.90 -19.16
C ARG A 35 32.04 -34.29 -20.55
N MET A 36 30.78 -33.99 -20.87
CA MET A 36 30.36 -33.35 -22.11
C MET A 36 29.60 -32.08 -21.73
N VAL A 37 30.10 -30.91 -22.12
CA VAL A 37 29.59 -29.62 -21.64
C VAL A 37 28.88 -28.88 -22.78
N ALA A 38 27.71 -28.31 -22.48
CA ALA A 38 26.96 -27.51 -23.44
C ALA A 38 27.80 -26.35 -24.00
N GLY A 39 27.80 -26.21 -25.32
CA GLY A 39 28.58 -25.24 -26.10
C GLY A 39 30.01 -25.68 -26.43
N GLU A 40 30.52 -26.74 -25.80
CA GLU A 40 31.84 -27.28 -26.10
C GLU A 40 31.76 -28.44 -27.11
N SER A 41 32.70 -28.48 -28.06
CA SER A 41 32.85 -29.63 -28.95
C SER A 41 33.62 -30.73 -28.23
N PHE A 42 33.10 -31.96 -28.27
CA PHE A 42 33.78 -33.14 -27.76
C PHE A 42 33.84 -34.25 -28.80
N PHE A 43 34.79 -35.18 -28.65
CA PHE A 43 35.02 -36.25 -29.62
C PHE A 43 34.61 -37.61 -29.07
N ILE A 44 33.85 -38.36 -29.86
CA ILE A 44 33.62 -39.79 -29.66
C ILE A 44 34.58 -40.53 -30.59
N LYS A 45 35.44 -41.37 -30.04
CA LYS A 45 36.25 -42.27 -30.86
C LYS A 45 35.47 -43.56 -31.08
N VAL A 46 35.41 -43.97 -32.34
CA VAL A 46 34.78 -45.20 -32.80
C VAL A 46 35.88 -46.16 -33.20
N LEU A 47 35.97 -47.29 -32.50
CA LEU A 47 36.94 -48.33 -32.78
C LEU A 47 36.23 -49.51 -33.44
N VAL A 48 36.90 -50.14 -34.40
CA VAL A 48 36.32 -51.20 -35.21
C VAL A 48 37.03 -52.53 -35.00
N TYR A 49 36.27 -53.57 -34.64
CA TYR A 49 36.79 -54.86 -34.23
C TYR A 49 36.25 -56.01 -35.08
N ASP A 50 37.05 -57.07 -35.18
CA ASP A 50 36.60 -58.37 -35.70
C ASP A 50 35.97 -59.24 -34.59
N LEU A 51 35.46 -60.41 -34.99
CA LEU A 51 34.80 -61.36 -34.10
C LEU A 51 35.73 -61.90 -32.97
N GLN A 52 37.05 -61.79 -33.13
CA GLN A 52 38.04 -62.21 -32.13
C GLN A 52 38.53 -61.04 -31.26
N ASN A 53 37.90 -59.86 -31.35
CA ASN A 53 38.30 -58.63 -30.67
C ASN A 53 39.68 -58.10 -31.10
N ASN A 54 40.11 -58.38 -32.34
CA ASN A 54 41.27 -57.69 -32.91
C ASN A 54 40.83 -56.36 -33.53
N LEU A 55 41.61 -55.30 -33.29
CA LEU A 55 41.38 -53.98 -33.90
C LEU A 55 41.65 -54.05 -35.41
N ILE A 56 40.67 -53.67 -36.24
CA ILE A 56 40.80 -53.69 -37.70
C ILE A 56 41.53 -52.43 -38.16
N THR A 57 42.87 -52.48 -38.17
CA THR A 57 43.72 -51.33 -38.48
C THR A 57 43.70 -50.91 -39.96
N ASN A 58 43.29 -51.80 -40.85
CA ASN A 58 43.20 -51.59 -42.30
C ASN A 58 41.75 -51.44 -42.81
N PHE A 59 40.85 -50.93 -41.96
CA PHE A 59 39.43 -50.80 -42.31
C PHE A 59 39.17 -50.00 -43.59
N PHE A 60 40.04 -49.06 -43.93
CA PHE A 60 39.97 -48.28 -45.18
C PHE A 60 40.08 -49.13 -46.47
N GLU A 61 40.66 -50.34 -46.40
CA GLU A 61 40.85 -51.21 -47.57
C GLU A 61 39.58 -52.00 -47.93
N SER A 62 38.71 -52.28 -46.96
CA SER A 62 37.59 -53.24 -47.13
C SER A 62 36.31 -52.91 -46.34
N GLY A 63 36.29 -51.77 -45.67
CA GLY A 63 35.18 -51.31 -44.84
C GLY A 63 33.96 -50.87 -45.65
N LYS A 64 32.84 -50.65 -44.95
CA LYS A 64 31.61 -50.08 -45.48
C LYS A 64 31.33 -48.73 -44.85
N ASP A 65 30.38 -48.00 -45.44
CA ASP A 65 29.87 -46.76 -44.88
C ASP A 65 28.86 -47.06 -43.75
N PHE A 66 28.78 -46.15 -42.78
CA PHE A 66 27.82 -46.20 -41.69
C PHE A 66 27.19 -44.85 -41.45
N LYS A 67 25.93 -44.86 -41.03
CA LYS A 67 25.17 -43.65 -40.67
C LYS A 67 25.30 -43.40 -39.18
N VAL A 68 25.63 -42.16 -38.80
CA VAL A 68 25.65 -41.71 -37.42
C VAL A 68 24.40 -40.89 -37.15
N THR A 69 23.72 -41.17 -36.05
CA THR A 69 22.58 -40.37 -35.60
C THR A 69 22.75 -40.03 -34.13
N VAL A 70 22.27 -38.86 -33.75
CA VAL A 70 22.08 -38.46 -32.35
C VAL A 70 20.65 -37.97 -32.17
N THR A 71 20.06 -38.23 -31.01
CA THR A 71 18.78 -37.60 -30.63
C THR A 71 19.00 -36.21 -30.05
N GLY A 72 17.94 -35.44 -29.87
CA GLY A 72 18.01 -34.11 -29.25
C GLY A 72 18.49 -33.02 -30.22
N SER A 73 19.15 -31.99 -29.70
CA SER A 73 19.71 -30.86 -30.45
C SER A 73 21.20 -31.02 -30.77
N ALA A 74 21.84 -32.09 -30.31
CA ALA A 74 23.22 -32.39 -30.62
C ALA A 74 23.44 -32.59 -32.13
N ILE A 75 24.61 -32.13 -32.60
CA ILE A 75 24.98 -32.22 -34.01
C ILE A 75 26.25 -33.07 -34.13
N PRO A 76 26.22 -34.21 -34.86
CA PRO A 76 27.38 -35.03 -35.09
C PRO A 76 28.09 -34.64 -36.39
N VAL A 77 29.41 -34.49 -36.32
CA VAL A 77 30.26 -34.19 -37.47
C VAL A 77 31.48 -35.13 -37.48
N PRO A 78 31.60 -36.03 -38.48
CA PRO A 78 30.69 -36.25 -39.60
C PRO A 78 29.43 -37.06 -39.20
N ALA A 79 28.33 -36.89 -39.93
CA ALA A 79 27.09 -37.69 -39.77
C ALA A 79 27.13 -39.05 -40.51
N GLN A 80 28.22 -39.31 -41.22
CA GLN A 80 28.49 -40.57 -41.92
C GLN A 80 29.94 -40.97 -41.64
N LEU A 81 30.16 -42.24 -41.29
CA LEU A 81 31.49 -42.83 -41.18
C LEU A 81 31.79 -43.60 -42.45
N ILE A 82 32.77 -43.15 -43.21
CA ILE A 82 33.26 -43.85 -44.41
C ILE A 82 34.62 -44.50 -44.11
N PRO A 83 35.04 -45.56 -44.83
CA PRO A 83 36.24 -46.33 -44.50
C PRO A 83 37.52 -45.49 -44.35
N VAL A 84 37.68 -44.41 -45.12
CA VAL A 84 38.86 -43.52 -45.05
C VAL A 84 38.98 -42.73 -43.73
N PHE A 85 37.89 -42.63 -42.95
CA PHE A 85 37.94 -42.01 -41.62
C PHE A 85 38.56 -42.91 -40.55
N PHE A 86 38.66 -44.22 -40.81
CA PHE A 86 39.25 -45.18 -39.89
C PHE A 86 40.76 -45.30 -40.11
N ARG A 87 41.53 -44.41 -39.46
CA ARG A 87 43.00 -44.47 -39.46
C ARG A 87 43.47 -45.31 -38.27
N GLY A 88 44.24 -46.35 -38.53
CA GLY A 88 44.69 -47.29 -37.49
C GLY A 88 43.53 -47.99 -36.76
N GLY A 89 42.39 -48.16 -37.43
CA GLY A 89 41.18 -48.79 -36.84
C GLY A 89 40.34 -47.86 -35.97
N THR A 90 40.57 -46.55 -36.01
CA THR A 90 39.82 -45.56 -35.23
C THR A 90 39.27 -44.43 -36.11
N ALA A 91 38.02 -44.05 -35.89
CA ALA A 91 37.42 -42.85 -36.44
C ALA A 91 36.99 -41.90 -35.31
N GLN A 92 36.88 -40.60 -35.59
CA GLN A 92 36.43 -39.60 -34.63
C GLN A 92 35.17 -38.91 -35.13
N ILE A 93 34.23 -38.70 -34.22
CA ILE A 93 33.04 -37.89 -34.45
C ILE A 93 33.05 -36.77 -33.43
N SER A 94 33.05 -35.53 -33.92
CA SER A 94 32.81 -34.37 -33.10
C SER A 94 31.31 -34.23 -32.83
N ILE A 95 30.93 -34.05 -31.58
CA ILE A 95 29.58 -33.70 -31.16
C ILE A 95 29.61 -32.30 -30.58
N THR A 96 28.64 -31.48 -30.97
CA THR A 96 28.38 -30.17 -30.35
C THR A 96 26.90 -30.04 -30.07
N ASP A 97 26.58 -29.57 -28.87
CA ASP A 97 25.21 -29.23 -28.47
C ASP A 97 25.27 -27.98 -27.59
N LYS A 98 24.28 -27.10 -27.68
CA LYS A 98 24.13 -25.93 -26.80
C LYS A 98 23.18 -26.19 -25.65
N LYS A 99 22.45 -27.30 -25.69
CA LYS A 99 21.48 -27.68 -24.67
C LYS A 99 22.08 -28.72 -23.73
N ALA A 100 21.87 -28.54 -22.44
CA ALA A 100 22.14 -29.58 -21.46
C ALA A 100 20.99 -30.59 -21.50
N GLU A 101 21.26 -31.80 -21.99
CA GLU A 101 20.28 -32.88 -22.11
C GLU A 101 20.95 -34.25 -22.22
N THR A 102 20.13 -35.31 -22.09
CA THR A 102 20.57 -36.67 -22.41
C THR A 102 20.25 -36.96 -23.87
N ILE A 103 21.29 -37.30 -24.64
CA ILE A 103 21.19 -37.71 -26.04
C ILE A 103 21.48 -39.20 -26.18
N VAL A 104 20.97 -39.82 -27.24
CA VAL A 104 21.31 -41.18 -27.65
C VAL A 104 22.14 -41.11 -28.91
N PHE A 105 23.39 -41.53 -28.82
CA PHE A 105 24.30 -41.67 -29.96
C PHE A 105 24.18 -43.08 -30.53
N SER A 106 23.98 -43.21 -31.84
CA SER A 106 23.83 -44.50 -32.50
C SER A 106 24.54 -44.56 -33.85
N ILE A 107 25.09 -45.73 -34.18
CA ILE A 107 25.66 -46.02 -35.50
C ILE A 107 24.84 -47.12 -36.16
N TYR A 108 24.43 -46.90 -37.41
CA TYR A 108 23.64 -47.81 -38.22
C TYR A 108 24.39 -48.19 -39.50
N GLN A 109 24.02 -49.32 -40.10
CA GLN A 109 24.24 -49.50 -41.52
C GLN A 109 23.46 -48.43 -42.32
N PRO A 110 23.87 -48.05 -43.55
CA PRO A 110 23.26 -46.95 -44.30
C PRO A 110 21.73 -47.02 -44.37
N ASP A 111 21.20 -48.21 -44.68
CA ASP A 111 19.77 -48.51 -44.78
C ASP A 111 19.23 -49.36 -43.60
N GLY A 112 20.05 -49.55 -42.57
CA GLY A 112 19.69 -50.35 -41.39
C GLY A 112 18.74 -49.62 -40.46
N SER A 113 17.78 -50.35 -39.87
CA SER A 113 16.85 -49.86 -38.85
C SER A 113 17.26 -50.21 -37.42
N VAL A 114 18.23 -51.13 -37.24
CA VAL A 114 18.74 -51.55 -35.94
C VAL A 114 20.16 -50.97 -35.76
N PRO A 115 20.45 -50.29 -34.64
CA PRO A 115 21.79 -49.75 -34.42
C PRO A 115 22.80 -50.87 -34.18
N LEU A 116 23.96 -50.75 -34.80
CA LEU A 116 25.13 -51.62 -34.54
C LEU A 116 25.71 -51.36 -33.15
N ILE A 117 25.64 -50.10 -32.71
CA ILE A 117 25.97 -49.68 -31.36
C ILE A 117 25.13 -48.46 -31.00
N SER A 118 24.70 -48.37 -29.75
CA SER A 118 23.98 -47.23 -29.21
C SER A 118 24.45 -46.93 -27.79
N ARG A 119 24.51 -45.65 -27.41
CA ARG A 119 24.89 -45.21 -26.07
C ARG A 119 24.18 -43.92 -25.68
N GLU A 120 23.64 -43.89 -24.46
CA GLU A 120 23.14 -42.66 -23.84
C GLU A 120 24.30 -41.81 -23.32
N LEU A 121 24.25 -40.51 -23.59
CA LEU A 121 25.26 -39.52 -23.25
C LEU A 121 24.58 -38.32 -22.61
N THR A 122 25.08 -37.89 -21.46
CA THR A 122 24.54 -36.71 -20.75
C THR A 122 25.42 -35.50 -21.00
N ILE A 123 24.87 -34.50 -21.68
CA ILE A 123 25.48 -33.19 -21.85
C ILE A 123 25.07 -32.34 -20.64
N VAL A 124 26.05 -31.90 -19.87
CA VAL A 124 25.84 -31.07 -18.68
C VAL A 124 25.87 -29.59 -19.06
N PRO A 125 25.23 -28.71 -18.26
CA PRO A 125 25.31 -27.26 -18.45
C PRO A 125 26.75 -26.74 -18.46
N ASN A 126 26.97 -25.61 -19.13
CA ASN A 126 28.20 -24.86 -19.00
C ASN A 126 28.28 -24.17 -17.62
N LYS A 127 29.39 -23.49 -17.35
CA LYS A 127 29.58 -22.70 -16.12
C LYS A 127 28.49 -21.63 -15.98
N LEU A 128 28.22 -21.26 -14.72
CA LEU A 128 27.36 -20.14 -14.38
C LEU A 128 27.77 -18.87 -15.14
N ASP A 129 26.76 -18.23 -15.75
CA ASP A 129 26.89 -16.97 -16.48
C ASP A 129 25.99 -15.90 -15.86
N HIS A 130 24.72 -16.22 -15.61
CA HIS A 130 23.76 -15.27 -15.08
C HIS A 130 22.68 -15.94 -14.21
N PHE A 131 21.86 -15.12 -13.56
CA PHE A 131 20.69 -15.58 -12.82
C PHE A 131 19.41 -15.07 -13.43
N VAL A 132 18.41 -15.94 -13.51
CA VAL A 132 17.01 -15.56 -13.75
C VAL A 132 16.33 -15.46 -12.39
N VAL A 133 15.69 -14.33 -12.11
CA VAL A 133 15.05 -14.05 -10.83
C VAL A 133 13.56 -13.85 -11.05
N ASP A 134 12.76 -14.76 -10.51
CA ASP A 134 11.30 -14.76 -10.61
C ASP A 134 10.68 -14.32 -9.29
N THR A 135 9.79 -13.34 -9.37
CA THR A 135 9.16 -12.65 -8.23
C THR A 135 7.74 -12.25 -8.59
N PRO A 136 6.81 -12.14 -7.63
CA PRO A 136 5.53 -11.48 -7.86
C PRO A 136 5.73 -10.04 -8.36
N SER A 137 4.85 -9.57 -9.25
CA SER A 137 4.89 -8.18 -9.75
C SER A 137 4.37 -7.16 -8.73
N GLN A 138 3.57 -7.62 -7.75
CA GLN A 138 3.02 -6.80 -6.68
C GLN A 138 3.02 -7.58 -5.37
N VAL A 139 3.32 -6.88 -4.28
CA VAL A 139 3.30 -7.41 -2.91
C VAL A 139 2.67 -6.39 -1.97
N VAL A 140 2.28 -6.81 -0.77
CA VAL A 140 1.68 -5.96 0.25
C VAL A 140 2.68 -5.75 1.39
N ALA A 141 2.80 -4.53 1.89
CA ALA A 141 3.72 -4.21 2.98
C ALA A 141 3.43 -5.08 4.22
N GLY A 142 4.47 -5.69 4.78
CA GLY A 142 4.40 -6.62 5.91
C GLY A 142 4.10 -8.08 5.55
N ASN A 143 3.59 -8.36 4.34
CA ASN A 143 3.40 -9.73 3.87
C ASN A 143 4.70 -10.26 3.27
N SER A 144 5.05 -11.51 3.60
CA SER A 144 6.19 -12.17 2.99
C SER A 144 5.88 -12.62 1.55
N PHE A 145 6.91 -12.64 0.72
CA PHE A 145 6.87 -13.17 -0.64
C PHE A 145 8.15 -13.95 -0.96
N GLU A 146 8.07 -14.89 -1.89
CA GLU A 146 9.21 -15.70 -2.32
C GLU A 146 9.85 -15.07 -3.58
N ALA A 147 11.18 -15.05 -3.61
CA ALA A 147 11.95 -14.79 -4.81
C ALA A 147 12.68 -16.08 -5.22
N LYS A 148 12.35 -16.59 -6.40
CA LYS A 148 12.96 -17.79 -6.98
C LYS A 148 14.13 -17.39 -7.86
N ILE A 149 15.28 -18.00 -7.63
CA ILE A 149 16.55 -17.67 -8.27
C ILE A 149 17.02 -18.91 -9.03
N ILE A 150 17.18 -18.80 -10.35
CA ILE A 150 17.59 -19.90 -11.22
C ILE A 150 18.96 -19.56 -11.80
N ALA A 151 19.95 -20.41 -11.53
CA ALA A 151 21.30 -20.31 -12.04
C ALA A 151 21.36 -20.78 -13.49
N LYS A 152 21.83 -19.93 -14.40
CA LYS A 152 21.86 -20.18 -15.84
C LYS A 152 23.27 -20.10 -16.41
N ASP A 153 23.55 -20.96 -17.38
CA ASP A 153 24.71 -20.81 -18.24
C ASP A 153 24.43 -19.85 -19.40
N VAL A 154 25.43 -19.62 -20.24
CA VAL A 154 25.34 -18.70 -21.40
C VAL A 154 24.32 -19.13 -22.48
N PHE A 155 23.79 -20.35 -22.37
CA PHE A 155 22.80 -20.92 -23.29
C PHE A 155 21.45 -21.16 -22.61
N ASP A 156 21.21 -20.53 -21.46
CA ASP A 156 19.99 -20.65 -20.64
C ASP A 156 19.72 -22.06 -20.08
N ASN A 157 20.72 -22.94 -20.05
CA ASN A 157 20.62 -24.21 -19.33
C ASN A 157 20.72 -23.95 -17.83
N THR A 158 19.93 -24.70 -17.05
CA THR A 158 20.01 -24.60 -15.58
C THR A 158 21.26 -25.31 -15.09
N VAL A 159 22.15 -24.56 -14.45
CA VAL A 159 23.45 -25.04 -13.93
C VAL A 159 23.26 -25.98 -12.75
N SER A 160 24.11 -27.01 -12.61
CA SER A 160 23.99 -27.99 -11.52
C SER A 160 24.42 -27.44 -10.15
N ASP A 161 23.95 -28.09 -9.08
CA ASP A 161 24.25 -27.67 -7.70
C ASP A 161 25.74 -27.65 -7.38
N THR A 162 26.53 -28.52 -8.00
CA THR A 162 28.00 -28.57 -7.84
C THR A 162 28.69 -27.28 -8.27
N GLU A 163 28.13 -26.58 -9.26
CA GLU A 163 28.68 -25.33 -9.79
C GLU A 163 28.15 -24.10 -9.01
N THR A 164 27.04 -24.24 -8.29
CA THR A 164 26.46 -23.20 -7.40
C THR A 164 26.82 -23.38 -5.92
N ALA A 165 27.25 -24.57 -5.50
CA ALA A 165 27.60 -24.88 -4.12
C ALA A 165 28.79 -24.06 -3.63
N GLY A 166 28.68 -23.50 -2.42
CA GLY A 166 29.74 -22.69 -1.81
C GLY A 166 29.98 -21.33 -2.46
N LYS A 167 29.19 -20.95 -3.48
CA LYS A 167 29.24 -19.60 -4.07
C LYS A 167 28.68 -18.57 -3.08
N ASN A 168 29.32 -17.41 -3.01
CA ASN A 168 28.84 -16.33 -2.16
C ASN A 168 27.81 -15.50 -2.95
N ILE A 169 26.54 -15.87 -2.80
CA ILE A 169 25.41 -15.23 -3.47
C ILE A 169 24.88 -14.09 -2.60
N ARG A 170 24.95 -12.88 -3.11
CA ARG A 170 24.40 -11.69 -2.49
C ARG A 170 23.06 -11.36 -3.14
N VAL A 171 22.02 -11.22 -2.32
CA VAL A 171 20.69 -10.75 -2.75
C VAL A 171 20.43 -9.38 -2.14
N THR A 172 20.11 -8.40 -2.97
CA THR A 172 19.90 -7.00 -2.57
C THR A 172 18.67 -6.40 -3.25
N SER A 173 18.06 -5.41 -2.61
CA SER A 173 16.97 -4.63 -3.20
C SER A 173 17.50 -3.49 -4.06
N ARG A 174 16.90 -3.26 -5.22
CA ARG A 174 17.19 -2.13 -6.09
C ARG A 174 15.92 -1.35 -6.38
N GLY A 175 15.79 -0.13 -5.85
CA GLY A 175 14.63 0.73 -6.08
C GLY A 175 14.42 1.80 -5.01
N THR A 176 13.19 2.29 -4.90
CA THR A 176 12.80 3.33 -3.93
C THR A 176 12.42 2.76 -2.55
N THR A 177 12.23 1.45 -2.47
CA THR A 177 12.00 0.72 -1.21
C THR A 177 12.90 -0.51 -1.15
N SER A 178 13.12 -1.03 0.06
CA SER A 178 13.94 -2.20 0.32
C SER A 178 13.13 -3.32 0.96
N PHE A 179 13.63 -4.55 0.82
CA PHE A 179 13.12 -5.71 1.52
C PHE A 179 14.12 -6.20 2.56
N LYS A 180 13.62 -7.01 3.49
CA LYS A 180 14.38 -7.76 4.48
C LYS A 180 14.17 -9.25 4.25
N PHE A 181 15.13 -10.07 4.66
CA PHE A 181 14.96 -11.52 4.63
C PHE A 181 14.08 -11.99 5.79
N VAL A 182 13.26 -12.99 5.50
CA VAL A 182 12.53 -13.77 6.49
C VAL A 182 13.20 -15.13 6.56
N GLY A 183 14.07 -15.32 7.55
CA GLY A 183 14.86 -16.54 7.70
C GLY A 183 16.21 -16.47 6.97
N ALA A 184 16.48 -17.45 6.11
CA ALA A 184 17.79 -17.58 5.44
C ALA A 184 18.06 -16.42 4.47
N THR A 185 19.30 -15.92 4.48
CA THR A 185 19.76 -14.83 3.62
C THR A 185 20.46 -15.29 2.36
N VAL A 186 20.85 -16.56 2.32
CA VAL A 186 21.48 -17.21 1.17
C VAL A 186 20.51 -18.24 0.62
N PRO A 187 20.20 -18.21 -0.70
CA PRO A 187 19.35 -19.21 -1.32
C PRO A 187 19.97 -20.61 -1.22
N ASP A 188 19.19 -21.59 -0.77
CA ASP A 188 19.56 -23.02 -0.80
C ASP A 188 19.27 -23.57 -2.21
N PHE A 189 20.32 -23.72 -3.02
CA PHE A 189 20.18 -24.20 -4.39
C PHE A 189 19.98 -25.72 -4.43
N ARG A 190 18.95 -26.15 -5.14
CA ARG A 190 18.64 -27.54 -5.49
C ARG A 190 18.32 -27.64 -6.97
N ASN A 191 19.06 -28.50 -7.68
CA ASN A 191 19.08 -28.60 -9.13
C ASN A 191 19.15 -27.22 -9.83
N GLY A 192 20.04 -26.34 -9.37
CA GLY A 192 20.27 -25.02 -9.96
C GLY A 192 19.19 -23.98 -9.69
N THR A 193 18.25 -24.28 -8.80
CA THR A 193 17.21 -23.36 -8.35
C THR A 193 17.28 -23.17 -6.84
N GLY A 194 17.34 -21.94 -6.38
CA GLY A 194 17.21 -21.59 -4.96
C GLY A 194 16.09 -20.58 -4.75
N SER A 195 15.69 -20.39 -3.50
CA SER A 195 14.73 -19.34 -3.16
C SER A 195 15.06 -18.66 -1.85
N VAL A 196 14.58 -17.42 -1.73
CA VAL A 196 14.63 -16.63 -0.49
C VAL A 196 13.25 -16.05 -0.20
N THR A 197 12.89 -16.00 1.08
CA THR A 197 11.66 -15.35 1.53
C THR A 197 11.98 -13.93 1.97
N LEU A 198 11.24 -12.96 1.44
CA LEU A 198 11.47 -11.54 1.62
C LEU A 198 10.22 -10.86 2.17
N VAL A 199 10.40 -9.75 2.87
CA VAL A 199 9.32 -8.86 3.32
C VAL A 199 9.71 -7.40 3.09
N ALA A 200 8.81 -6.61 2.52
CA ALA A 200 8.97 -5.16 2.40
C ALA A 200 7.99 -4.47 3.37
N GLU A 201 8.45 -3.48 4.11
CA GLU A 201 7.62 -2.76 5.09
C GLU A 201 7.24 -1.35 4.62
N LYS A 202 7.91 -0.83 3.59
CA LYS A 202 7.66 0.50 3.03
C LYS A 202 7.13 0.39 1.61
N ILE A 203 6.09 1.16 1.31
CA ILE A 203 5.54 1.25 -0.05
C ILE A 203 6.57 1.81 -1.02
N GLY A 204 6.42 1.46 -2.29
CA GLY A 204 7.30 1.94 -3.35
C GLY A 204 7.56 0.87 -4.40
N SER A 205 8.66 1.03 -5.12
CA SER A 205 9.06 0.15 -6.21
C SER A 205 10.41 -0.46 -5.90
N THR A 206 10.57 -1.77 -6.09
CA THR A 206 11.86 -2.45 -5.87
C THR A 206 12.03 -3.63 -6.80
N ALA A 207 13.26 -4.07 -7.02
CA ALA A 207 13.59 -5.31 -7.72
C ALA A 207 14.59 -6.11 -6.89
N VAL A 208 14.56 -7.43 -7.02
CA VAL A 208 15.53 -8.34 -6.42
C VAL A 208 16.74 -8.44 -7.35
N GLU A 209 17.87 -7.92 -6.91
CA GLU A 209 19.16 -8.08 -7.57
C GLU A 209 19.93 -9.22 -6.90
N VAL A 210 20.43 -10.14 -7.72
CA VAL A 210 21.24 -11.27 -7.30
C VAL A 210 22.62 -11.12 -7.93
N GLN A 211 23.66 -11.27 -7.13
CA GLN A 211 25.04 -11.24 -7.60
C GLN A 211 25.85 -12.35 -6.94
N GLU A 212 26.56 -13.12 -7.75
CA GLU A 212 27.63 -13.99 -7.26
C GLU A 212 28.92 -13.17 -7.14
N VAL A 213 29.49 -13.13 -5.93
CA VAL A 213 30.54 -12.16 -5.58
C VAL A 213 31.87 -12.44 -6.26
N LEU A 214 32.22 -13.70 -6.57
CA LEU A 214 33.55 -14.06 -7.07
C LEU A 214 33.69 -13.91 -8.59
N THR A 215 32.71 -14.42 -9.34
CA THR A 215 32.65 -14.41 -10.81
C THR A 215 31.94 -13.18 -11.35
N GLY A 216 31.10 -12.53 -10.53
CA GLY A 216 30.34 -11.36 -10.93
C GLY A 216 29.09 -11.68 -11.75
N SER A 217 28.67 -12.94 -11.83
CA SER A 217 27.40 -13.36 -12.45
C SER A 217 26.22 -12.65 -11.78
N LYS A 218 25.26 -12.12 -12.56
CA LYS A 218 24.15 -11.30 -12.04
C LYS A 218 22.79 -11.74 -12.55
N GLY A 219 21.77 -11.39 -11.80
CA GLY A 219 20.37 -11.42 -12.23
C GLY A 219 19.59 -10.29 -11.59
N LEU A 220 18.54 -9.84 -12.29
CA LEU A 220 17.63 -8.82 -11.80
C LEU A 220 16.21 -9.31 -12.07
N SER A 221 15.34 -9.23 -11.06
CA SER A 221 13.93 -9.54 -11.23
C SER A 221 13.21 -8.46 -12.05
N GLN A 222 11.95 -8.74 -12.41
CA GLN A 222 11.04 -7.67 -12.79
C GLN A 222 10.79 -6.72 -11.62
N ASN A 223 10.25 -5.54 -11.93
CA ASN A 223 9.93 -4.53 -10.94
C ASN A 223 8.71 -4.96 -10.09
N ILE A 224 8.87 -4.88 -8.78
CA ILE A 224 7.89 -5.24 -7.76
C ILE A 224 7.30 -3.96 -7.18
N THR A 225 5.99 -3.81 -7.27
CA THR A 225 5.27 -2.73 -6.58
C THR A 225 4.87 -3.18 -5.17
N VAL A 226 5.31 -2.45 -4.15
CA VAL A 226 4.93 -2.67 -2.76
C VAL A 226 3.74 -1.76 -2.44
N ASN A 227 2.57 -2.38 -2.30
CA ASN A 227 1.31 -1.74 -1.91
C ASN A 227 1.23 -1.58 -0.39
N PRO A 228 0.47 -0.60 0.14
CA PRO A 228 0.29 -0.44 1.57
C PRO A 228 -0.37 -1.67 2.19
N GLY A 229 -0.06 -1.94 3.46
CA GLY A 229 -0.74 -2.95 4.25
C GLY A 229 -2.19 -2.55 4.59
N ALA A 230 -2.88 -3.44 5.31
CA ALA A 230 -4.19 -3.12 5.87
C ALA A 230 -4.11 -1.91 6.83
N LEU A 231 -5.23 -1.20 6.99
CA LEU A 231 -5.31 -0.04 7.88
C LEU A 231 -4.87 -0.40 9.31
N GLY A 232 -3.89 0.35 9.81
CA GLY A 232 -3.36 0.21 11.16
C GLY A 232 -3.77 1.37 12.08
N SER A 233 -3.83 2.60 11.55
CA SER A 233 -4.13 3.80 12.35
C SER A 233 -4.61 4.98 11.49
N PHE A 234 -5.18 5.99 12.15
CA PHE A 234 -5.37 7.31 11.56
C PHE A 234 -4.41 8.33 12.18
N ARG A 235 -3.98 9.30 11.39
CA ARG A 235 -3.35 10.54 11.87
C ARG A 235 -4.29 11.69 11.62
N LEU A 236 -4.48 12.55 12.62
CA LEU A 236 -5.40 13.67 12.52
C LEU A 236 -4.64 14.98 12.71
N PHE A 237 -4.98 15.97 11.89
CA PHE A 237 -4.43 17.32 11.98
C PHE A 237 -5.59 18.31 12.01
N GLY A 238 -5.64 19.11 13.08
CA GLY A 238 -6.58 20.22 13.26
C GLY A 238 -5.84 21.48 13.71
N PRO A 239 -6.52 22.63 13.79
CA PRO A 239 -5.90 23.86 14.25
C PRO A 239 -5.62 23.81 15.77
N ALA A 240 -4.65 24.59 16.23
CA ALA A 240 -4.41 24.75 17.68
C ALA A 240 -5.54 25.54 18.38
N ASN A 241 -6.21 26.42 17.64
CA ASN A 241 -7.33 27.22 18.14
C ASN A 241 -8.52 27.15 17.18
N ALA A 242 -9.72 27.08 17.73
CA ALA A 242 -10.97 27.20 17.00
C ALA A 242 -11.92 28.17 17.72
N VAL A 243 -13.02 28.55 17.07
CA VAL A 243 -14.08 29.38 17.64
C VAL A 243 -15.36 28.56 17.71
N ALA A 244 -16.06 28.64 18.84
CA ALA A 244 -17.29 27.89 19.08
C ALA A 244 -18.33 28.17 17.98
N GLY A 245 -18.81 27.09 17.35
CA GLY A 245 -19.80 27.13 16.28
C GLY A 245 -19.30 27.63 14.92
N GLU A 246 -18.03 28.00 14.78
CA GLU A 246 -17.41 28.24 13.49
C GLU A 246 -16.80 26.96 12.93
N PRO A 247 -16.92 26.69 11.62
CA PRO A 247 -16.32 25.52 11.02
C PRO A 247 -14.81 25.67 10.92
N PHE A 248 -14.07 24.63 11.33
CA PHE A 248 -12.63 24.53 11.11
C PHE A 248 -12.28 23.26 10.33
N GLU A 249 -11.12 23.28 9.66
CA GLU A 249 -10.65 22.14 8.87
C GLU A 249 -9.99 21.08 9.75
N LEU A 250 -10.34 19.83 9.50
CA LEU A 250 -9.75 18.63 10.09
C LEU A 250 -9.29 17.72 8.95
N THR A 251 -8.02 17.37 8.95
CA THR A 251 -7.45 16.37 8.05
C THR A 251 -7.37 15.03 8.78
N VAL A 252 -7.89 13.97 8.16
CA VAL A 252 -7.79 12.59 8.64
C VAL A 252 -7.04 11.76 7.59
N ALA A 253 -5.91 11.17 7.99
CA ALA A 253 -5.02 10.43 7.11
C ALA A 253 -4.88 8.96 7.55
N ALA A 254 -5.27 8.04 6.67
CA ALA A 254 -5.22 6.59 6.86
C ALA A 254 -3.81 6.03 6.65
N HIS A 255 -3.32 5.25 7.61
CA HIS A 255 -1.98 4.63 7.55
C HIS A 255 -2.01 3.16 7.96
N ASP A 256 -1.16 2.35 7.35
CA ASP A 256 -0.93 0.96 7.77
C ASP A 256 -0.08 0.89 9.06
N LEU A 257 0.17 -0.32 9.56
CA LEU A 257 0.97 -0.55 10.77
C LEU A 257 2.43 -0.10 10.64
N TYR A 258 2.94 0.06 9.43
CA TYR A 258 4.30 0.52 9.14
C TYR A 258 4.35 2.03 8.85
N GLY A 259 3.22 2.73 8.99
CA GLY A 259 3.09 4.16 8.75
C GLY A 259 3.11 4.53 7.27
N ASN A 260 2.79 3.60 6.37
CA ASN A 260 2.58 3.92 4.95
C ASN A 260 1.16 4.45 4.73
N PRO A 261 0.97 5.41 3.81
CA PRO A 261 -0.36 5.89 3.46
C PRO A 261 -1.18 4.79 2.76
N VAL A 262 -2.39 4.53 3.27
CA VAL A 262 -3.36 3.58 2.68
C VAL A 262 -4.12 4.30 1.56
N ASN A 263 -3.50 4.38 0.39
CA ASN A 263 -3.97 5.20 -0.73
C ASN A 263 -5.32 4.77 -1.33
N ASP A 264 -5.79 3.57 -1.03
CA ASP A 264 -7.04 3.00 -1.47
C ASP A 264 -8.11 2.96 -0.37
N TYR A 265 -7.92 3.67 0.75
CA TYR A 265 -8.88 3.69 1.86
C TYR A 265 -10.29 4.08 1.42
N ALA A 266 -10.44 4.95 0.41
CA ALA A 266 -11.74 5.32 -0.16
C ALA A 266 -12.52 4.11 -0.74
N SER A 267 -11.81 3.06 -1.15
CA SER A 267 -12.36 1.84 -1.74
C SER A 267 -12.47 0.68 -0.74
N ILE A 268 -11.57 0.60 0.24
CA ILE A 268 -11.49 -0.55 1.16
C ILE A 268 -12.02 -0.25 2.58
N GLY A 269 -12.16 1.03 2.95
CA GLY A 269 -12.56 1.45 4.29
C GLY A 269 -14.07 1.50 4.47
N ASP A 270 -14.52 1.35 5.72
CA ASP A 270 -15.95 1.39 6.08
C ASP A 270 -16.44 2.78 6.50
N GLY A 271 -15.52 3.73 6.64
CA GLY A 271 -15.78 5.09 7.10
C GLY A 271 -15.22 5.35 8.49
N VAL A 272 -15.22 6.61 8.89
CA VAL A 272 -14.55 7.08 10.10
C VAL A 272 -15.52 7.86 10.97
N THR A 273 -15.76 7.37 12.18
CA THR A 273 -16.52 8.10 13.20
C THR A 273 -15.61 9.07 13.93
N LEU A 274 -16.06 10.31 14.07
CA LEU A 274 -15.40 11.36 14.84
C LEU A 274 -16.09 11.52 16.20
N GLN A 275 -15.28 11.61 17.25
CA GLN A 275 -15.73 11.87 18.61
C GLN A 275 -14.87 12.97 19.23
N SER A 276 -15.47 13.86 20.02
CA SER A 276 -14.74 14.83 20.83
C SER A 276 -14.52 14.27 22.23
N THR A 277 -13.41 14.65 22.87
CA THR A 277 -13.22 14.41 24.31
C THR A 277 -13.87 15.48 25.18
N GLY A 278 -14.34 16.58 24.59
CA GLY A 278 -15.04 17.64 25.31
C GLY A 278 -16.52 17.30 25.55
N SER A 279 -17.23 18.25 26.15
CA SER A 279 -18.63 18.09 26.58
C SER A 279 -19.69 18.19 25.48
N SER A 280 -19.33 18.68 24.28
CA SER A 280 -20.24 18.83 23.14
C SER A 280 -19.96 17.82 22.03
N LYS A 281 -20.87 17.71 21.06
CA LYS A 281 -20.72 16.83 19.90
C LYS A 281 -19.98 17.57 18.78
N ILE A 282 -19.09 16.85 18.10
CA ILE A 282 -18.47 17.32 16.85
C ILE A 282 -19.39 17.00 15.67
N GLN A 283 -19.55 17.93 14.72
CA GLN A 283 -20.36 17.72 13.52
C GLN A 283 -19.59 18.07 12.23
N PRO A 284 -19.65 17.24 11.18
CA PRO A 284 -20.28 15.92 11.14
C PRO A 284 -19.52 14.92 12.01
N ALA A 285 -20.24 13.93 12.55
CA ALA A 285 -19.65 12.84 13.34
C ALA A 285 -19.15 11.67 12.49
N LEU A 286 -19.37 11.67 11.17
CA LEU A 286 -18.99 10.59 10.27
C LEU A 286 -18.35 11.16 9.00
N ILE A 287 -17.20 10.60 8.64
CA ILE A 287 -16.53 10.79 7.35
C ILE A 287 -16.76 9.52 6.54
N LYS A 288 -17.37 9.65 5.36
CA LYS A 288 -17.59 8.52 4.45
C LYS A 288 -16.29 8.16 3.72
N PRO A 289 -16.08 6.87 3.34
CA PRO A 289 -14.92 6.47 2.54
C PRO A 289 -14.73 7.32 1.28
N SER A 290 -15.83 7.66 0.60
CA SER A 290 -15.81 8.48 -0.63
C SER A 290 -15.28 9.92 -0.44
N GLN A 291 -15.09 10.38 0.81
CA GLN A 291 -14.49 11.70 1.09
C GLN A 291 -12.96 11.65 1.14
N PHE A 292 -12.36 10.45 1.18
CA PHE A 292 -10.92 10.29 1.08
C PHE A 292 -10.47 10.42 -0.38
N LYS A 293 -9.43 11.23 -0.59
CA LYS A 293 -8.68 11.34 -1.84
C LYS A 293 -7.31 10.70 -1.59
N GLY A 294 -7.11 9.50 -2.11
CA GLY A 294 -5.97 8.70 -1.68
C GLY A 294 -6.16 8.25 -0.23
N ASN A 295 -5.17 8.52 0.61
CA ASN A 295 -5.19 8.18 2.04
C ASN A 295 -5.79 9.29 2.93
N GLU A 296 -6.13 10.47 2.40
CA GLU A 296 -6.53 11.63 3.22
C GLU A 296 -7.95 12.11 2.93
N ALA A 297 -8.67 12.49 3.99
CA ALA A 297 -9.91 13.25 3.91
C ALA A 297 -9.75 14.58 4.66
N VAL A 298 -10.06 15.68 3.97
CA VAL A 298 -10.14 17.02 4.59
C VAL A 298 -11.61 17.37 4.75
N VAL A 299 -12.06 17.58 5.99
CA VAL A 299 -13.45 17.87 6.33
C VAL A 299 -13.56 19.13 7.17
N LYS A 300 -14.65 19.88 6.98
CA LYS A 300 -14.99 21.00 7.86
C LYS A 300 -15.86 20.49 8.98
N VAL A 301 -15.41 20.69 10.21
CA VAL A 301 -16.10 20.26 11.43
C VAL A 301 -16.47 21.46 12.29
N VAL A 302 -17.54 21.33 13.07
CA VAL A 302 -18.09 22.37 13.96
C VAL A 302 -18.18 21.80 15.37
N TYR A 303 -17.78 22.60 16.35
CA TYR A 303 -17.86 22.31 17.77
C TYR A 303 -18.38 23.54 18.52
N GLU A 304 -19.40 23.39 19.37
CA GLU A 304 -20.16 24.53 19.91
C GLU A 304 -19.78 24.95 21.33
N LYS A 305 -18.94 24.18 22.05
CA LYS A 305 -18.54 24.53 23.42
C LYS A 305 -17.14 25.16 23.45
N ALA A 306 -16.98 26.22 24.23
CA ALA A 306 -15.68 26.82 24.49
C ALA A 306 -14.95 26.06 25.61
N GLU A 307 -14.03 25.18 25.21
CA GLU A 307 -13.20 24.36 26.09
C GLU A 307 -11.97 23.83 25.32
N GLU A 308 -11.04 23.22 26.03
CA GLU A 308 -9.97 22.43 25.41
C GLU A 308 -10.48 21.01 25.15
N MET A 309 -10.30 20.52 23.92
CA MET A 309 -10.75 19.19 23.53
C MET A 309 -9.80 18.56 22.51
N SER A 310 -9.85 17.25 22.33
CA SER A 310 -9.24 16.58 21.19
C SER A 310 -10.31 15.84 20.41
N ILE A 311 -10.05 15.63 19.12
CA ILE A 311 -10.90 14.81 18.26
C ILE A 311 -10.25 13.45 18.10
N THR A 312 -11.04 12.39 18.29
CA THR A 312 -10.65 11.00 18.02
C THR A 312 -11.37 10.53 16.77
N ALA A 313 -10.63 9.96 15.83
CA ALA A 313 -11.16 9.18 14.72
C ALA A 313 -11.15 7.71 15.10
N LYS A 314 -12.22 6.98 14.76
CA LYS A 314 -12.30 5.53 14.87
C LYS A 314 -12.90 4.96 13.59
N GLU A 315 -12.27 3.95 13.01
CA GLU A 315 -12.87 3.24 11.87
C GLU A 315 -14.19 2.58 12.31
N LEU A 316 -15.20 2.67 11.45
CA LEU A 316 -16.52 2.12 11.74
C LEU A 316 -16.41 0.61 12.03
N ASP A 317 -17.00 0.19 13.15
CA ASP A 317 -17.05 -1.21 13.62
C ASP A 317 -15.68 -1.92 13.78
N LYS A 318 -14.58 -1.17 13.80
CA LYS A 318 -13.22 -1.67 13.97
C LYS A 318 -12.44 -0.90 15.04
N ASN A 319 -11.20 -1.27 15.30
CA ASN A 319 -10.41 -0.75 16.42
C ASN A 319 -9.31 0.24 16.02
N GLN A 320 -9.16 0.52 14.72
CA GLN A 320 -8.20 1.47 14.20
C GLN A 320 -8.62 2.89 14.61
N THR A 321 -7.72 3.59 15.28
CA THR A 321 -7.99 4.92 15.83
C THR A 321 -6.90 5.92 15.46
N GLY A 322 -7.21 7.20 15.67
CA GLY A 322 -6.26 8.30 15.69
C GLY A 322 -6.80 9.44 16.55
N ARG A 323 -5.93 10.35 16.99
CA ARG A 323 -6.32 11.50 17.82
C ARG A 323 -5.58 12.75 17.35
N THR A 324 -6.23 13.91 17.44
CA THR A 324 -5.57 15.21 17.28
C THR A 324 -4.74 15.56 18.52
N GLU A 325 -3.80 16.49 18.36
CA GLU A 325 -3.35 17.31 19.49
C GLU A 325 -4.53 18.08 20.13
N PRO A 326 -4.39 18.59 21.37
CA PRO A 326 -5.41 19.43 22.00
C PRO A 326 -5.72 20.68 21.18
N ILE A 327 -7.01 20.96 21.01
CA ILE A 327 -7.57 22.11 20.31
C ILE A 327 -8.24 23.00 21.35
N LYS A 328 -7.79 24.25 21.45
CA LYS A 328 -8.42 25.25 22.30
C LYS A 328 -9.59 25.90 21.55
N VAL A 329 -10.82 25.56 21.93
CA VAL A 329 -12.01 26.20 21.38
C VAL A 329 -12.34 27.43 22.21
N ASN A 330 -12.22 28.61 21.60
CA ASN A 330 -12.59 29.87 22.22
C ASN A 330 -14.09 30.13 22.04
N SER A 331 -14.69 30.90 22.95
CA SER A 331 -16.07 31.35 22.79
C SER A 331 -16.22 32.19 21.52
N ALA A 332 -17.40 32.16 20.92
CA ALA A 332 -17.74 33.10 19.87
C ALA A 332 -17.91 34.53 20.44
N GLN A 333 -18.25 35.47 19.57
CA GLN A 333 -18.63 36.81 20.00
C GLN A 333 -19.82 36.75 20.96
N ALA A 334 -19.82 37.61 21.97
CA ALA A 334 -20.93 37.71 22.91
C ALA A 334 -22.24 38.05 22.20
N ASP A 335 -23.30 37.33 22.57
CA ASP A 335 -24.65 37.44 22.04
C ASP A 335 -25.62 37.98 23.09
N HIS A 336 -25.45 37.58 24.36
CA HIS A 336 -26.30 38.00 25.46
C HIS A 336 -25.53 38.17 26.77
N PHE A 337 -26.19 38.79 27.75
CA PHE A 337 -25.68 38.95 29.10
C PHE A 337 -26.65 38.33 30.11
N VAL A 338 -26.12 37.86 31.22
CA VAL A 338 -26.90 37.52 32.42
C VAL A 338 -26.59 38.56 33.48
N VAL A 339 -27.63 39.24 33.98
CA VAL A 339 -27.50 40.22 35.06
C VAL A 339 -28.06 39.61 36.35
N ILE A 340 -27.25 39.63 37.40
CA ILE A 340 -27.60 39.17 38.74
C ILE A 340 -27.56 40.36 39.68
N THR A 341 -28.70 40.63 40.29
CA THR A 341 -28.92 41.75 41.22
C THR A 341 -29.15 41.23 42.64
N PRO A 342 -28.94 42.07 43.68
CA PRO A 342 -29.40 41.74 45.03
C PRO A 342 -30.94 41.71 45.08
N GLU A 343 -31.49 41.12 46.13
CA GLU A 343 -32.94 41.05 46.34
C GLU A 343 -33.53 42.42 46.71
N ASP A 344 -32.80 43.19 47.50
CA ASP A 344 -33.14 44.54 47.92
C ASP A 344 -31.98 45.52 47.75
N ALA A 345 -32.32 46.79 47.57
CA ALA A 345 -31.39 47.91 47.54
C ALA A 345 -32.09 49.15 48.11
N ARG A 346 -31.31 50.08 48.68
CA ARG A 346 -31.84 51.33 49.22
C ARG A 346 -31.62 52.45 48.21
N ALA A 347 -32.68 53.22 47.93
CA ALA A 347 -32.61 54.35 47.01
C ALA A 347 -31.50 55.34 47.41
N GLY A 348 -30.72 55.78 46.43
CA GLY A 348 -29.56 56.66 46.61
C GLY A 348 -28.33 55.99 47.24
N GLN A 349 -28.40 54.71 47.63
CA GLN A 349 -27.25 53.96 48.15
C GLN A 349 -26.67 53.03 47.07
N PRO A 350 -25.34 52.84 47.05
CA PRO A 350 -24.70 51.91 46.13
C PRO A 350 -25.07 50.46 46.46
N PHE A 351 -25.27 49.66 45.42
CA PHE A 351 -25.42 48.21 45.49
C PHE A 351 -24.65 47.54 44.35
N LYS A 352 -24.24 46.28 44.55
CA LYS A 352 -23.42 45.54 43.57
C LYS A 352 -24.29 44.67 42.68
N ILE A 353 -24.03 44.71 41.38
CA ILE A 353 -24.59 43.77 40.40
C ILE A 353 -23.47 42.96 39.75
N LYS A 354 -23.79 41.76 39.30
CA LYS A 354 -22.89 40.91 38.51
C LYS A 354 -23.44 40.79 37.09
N ILE A 355 -22.60 41.05 36.10
CA ILE A 355 -22.95 40.92 34.68
C ILE A 355 -22.02 39.88 34.07
N GLU A 356 -22.58 38.85 33.47
CA GLU A 356 -21.84 37.78 32.80
C GLU A 356 -22.09 37.82 31.30
N ALA A 357 -21.03 37.77 30.49
CA ALA A 357 -21.13 37.79 29.03
C ALA A 357 -21.13 36.37 28.45
N TYR A 358 -22.10 36.05 27.59
CA TYR A 358 -22.26 34.75 26.96
C TYR A 358 -22.41 34.87 25.44
N ASP A 359 -21.87 33.90 24.71
CA ASP A 359 -22.11 33.74 23.27
C ASP A 359 -23.46 33.06 23.00
N LYS A 360 -23.80 32.88 21.72
CA LYS A 360 -25.07 32.26 21.28
C LYS A 360 -25.23 30.78 21.67
N PHE A 361 -24.18 30.16 22.21
CA PHE A 361 -24.15 28.75 22.64
C PHE A 361 -23.97 28.62 24.16
N ASP A 362 -24.26 29.70 24.90
CA ASP A 362 -24.11 29.76 26.35
C ASP A 362 -22.66 29.45 26.80
N ASN A 363 -21.66 29.84 26.00
CA ASN A 363 -20.27 29.87 26.44
C ASN A 363 -19.93 31.24 27.00
N ARG A 364 -19.32 31.24 28.18
CA ARG A 364 -18.85 32.48 28.79
C ARG A 364 -17.73 33.09 27.95
N VAL A 365 -17.89 34.35 27.56
CA VAL A 365 -16.94 35.08 26.72
C VAL A 365 -15.82 35.65 27.59
N ARG A 366 -14.85 34.80 27.91
CA ARG A 366 -13.82 35.09 28.92
C ARG A 366 -12.94 36.31 28.59
N ASN A 367 -12.75 36.57 27.31
CA ASN A 367 -11.97 37.68 26.78
C ASN A 367 -12.84 38.90 26.39
N TYR A 368 -14.04 39.05 26.97
CA TYR A 368 -14.95 40.16 26.65
C TYR A 368 -14.28 41.54 26.79
N ASN A 369 -13.33 41.69 27.70
CA ASN A 369 -12.55 42.92 27.85
C ASN A 369 -11.70 43.30 26.64
N LEU A 370 -11.39 42.34 25.77
CA LEU A 370 -10.59 42.54 24.57
C LEU A 370 -11.45 42.59 23.30
N THR A 371 -12.60 41.91 23.31
CA THR A 371 -13.41 41.68 22.09
C THR A 371 -14.80 42.31 22.14
N GLY A 372 -15.26 42.73 23.32
CA GLY A 372 -16.61 43.23 23.56
C GLY A 372 -16.76 44.73 23.32
N ASN A 373 -18.02 45.16 23.22
CA ASN A 373 -18.42 46.57 23.16
C ASN A 373 -18.98 47.03 24.52
N ASN A 374 -19.23 48.33 24.66
CA ASN A 374 -19.91 48.85 25.85
C ASN A 374 -21.26 48.15 26.07
N VAL A 375 -21.58 47.89 27.35
CA VAL A 375 -22.83 47.26 27.79
C VAL A 375 -23.72 48.33 28.38
N PHE A 376 -24.88 48.54 27.77
CA PHE A 376 -25.91 49.46 28.29
C PHE A 376 -26.79 48.74 29.30
N LEU A 377 -26.98 49.37 30.45
CA LEU A 377 -27.94 48.97 31.46
C LEU A 377 -29.25 49.73 31.27
N LYS A 378 -30.36 48.99 31.27
CA LYS A 378 -31.72 49.56 31.26
C LYS A 378 -32.51 49.07 32.44
N THR A 379 -33.33 49.95 32.97
CA THR A 379 -34.28 49.65 34.04
C THR A 379 -35.72 49.66 33.52
N THR A 380 -36.60 48.89 34.16
CA THR A 380 -38.06 48.99 33.92
C THR A 380 -38.74 50.05 34.78
N GLY A 381 -38.06 50.52 35.84
CA GLY A 381 -38.54 51.57 36.72
C GLY A 381 -38.30 52.97 36.16
N THR A 382 -38.79 53.97 36.88
CA THR A 382 -38.76 55.38 36.47
C THR A 382 -37.58 56.19 37.02
N GLY A 383 -36.86 55.68 38.01
CA GLY A 383 -35.59 56.24 38.50
C GLY A 383 -34.40 56.06 37.56
N ILE A 384 -33.30 56.71 37.90
CA ILE A 384 -32.03 56.72 37.14
C ILE A 384 -31.04 55.73 37.77
N LEU A 385 -30.49 54.84 36.93
CA LEU A 385 -29.39 53.94 37.30
C LEU A 385 -28.05 54.55 36.87
N SER A 386 -27.08 54.65 37.79
CA SER A 386 -25.75 55.17 37.52
C SER A 386 -24.65 54.25 38.08
N PRO A 387 -23.63 53.85 37.28
CA PRO A 387 -23.52 54.09 35.84
C PRO A 387 -24.55 53.29 35.02
N SER A 388 -24.95 53.83 33.87
CA SER A 388 -25.83 53.14 32.91
C SER A 388 -25.08 52.47 31.75
N ILE A 389 -23.75 52.61 31.71
CA ILE A 389 -22.88 52.04 30.69
C ILE A 389 -21.68 51.40 31.37
N ILE A 390 -21.40 50.14 31.04
CA ILE A 390 -20.27 49.37 31.55
C ILE A 390 -19.27 49.17 30.41
N SER A 391 -18.02 49.55 30.64
CA SER A 391 -16.92 49.36 29.69
C SER A 391 -16.55 47.87 29.57
N PRO A 392 -16.16 47.35 28.39
CA PRO A 392 -15.60 46.01 28.25
C PRO A 392 -14.46 45.74 29.24
N THR A 393 -13.65 46.76 29.55
CA THR A 393 -12.49 46.64 30.45
C THR A 393 -12.85 46.24 31.87
N GLU A 394 -14.11 46.41 32.29
CA GLU A 394 -14.62 45.98 33.60
C GLU A 394 -14.82 44.46 33.69
N PHE A 395 -14.80 43.75 32.57
CA PHE A 395 -14.99 42.31 32.54
C PHE A 395 -13.66 41.59 32.81
N VAL A 396 -13.63 40.73 33.83
CA VAL A 396 -12.54 39.79 34.07
C VAL A 396 -13.07 38.39 33.88
N ASP A 397 -12.44 37.63 32.99
CA ASP A 397 -12.91 36.30 32.59
C ASP A 397 -14.37 36.34 32.10
N GLY A 398 -14.82 37.43 31.48
CA GLY A 398 -16.21 37.59 31.00
C GLY A 398 -17.25 37.87 32.11
N VAL A 399 -16.81 38.28 33.30
CA VAL A 399 -17.69 38.77 34.39
C VAL A 399 -17.30 40.18 34.80
N ALA A 400 -18.27 41.09 34.86
CA ALA A 400 -18.13 42.40 35.47
C ALA A 400 -18.88 42.43 36.82
N LEU A 401 -18.21 42.91 37.87
CA LEU A 401 -18.80 43.19 39.17
C LEU A 401 -18.87 44.71 39.32
N VAL A 402 -20.07 45.27 39.22
CA VAL A 402 -20.26 46.72 39.12
C VAL A 402 -21.05 47.21 40.33
N GLU A 403 -20.57 48.30 40.93
CA GLU A 403 -21.34 49.06 41.91
C GLU A 403 -22.19 50.11 41.19
N VAL A 404 -23.50 50.07 41.42
CA VAL A 404 -24.49 50.96 40.80
C VAL A 404 -25.34 51.64 41.87
N VAL A 405 -25.88 52.81 41.57
CA VAL A 405 -26.81 53.57 42.41
C VAL A 405 -28.12 53.75 41.65
N TYR A 406 -29.24 53.55 42.33
CA TYR A 406 -30.58 53.83 41.81
C TYR A 406 -31.28 54.85 42.71
N ASP A 407 -31.80 55.94 42.15
CA ASP A 407 -32.23 57.13 42.92
C ASP A 407 -33.67 57.09 43.44
N LYS A 408 -34.46 56.07 43.07
CA LYS A 408 -35.89 56.00 43.38
C LYS A 408 -36.28 54.71 44.11
N ALA A 409 -37.17 54.83 45.10
CA ALA A 409 -37.73 53.68 45.81
C ALA A 409 -38.94 53.13 45.03
N GLU A 410 -38.71 52.08 44.24
CA GLU A 410 -39.73 51.36 43.47
C GLU A 410 -39.26 49.94 43.12
N SER A 411 -40.16 49.10 42.61
CA SER A 411 -39.77 47.81 42.04
C SER A 411 -39.36 47.99 40.58
N PHE A 412 -38.17 47.49 40.22
CA PHE A 412 -37.65 47.54 38.87
C PHE A 412 -36.79 46.32 38.57
N ALA A 413 -36.59 46.02 37.28
CA ALA A 413 -35.62 45.04 36.80
C ALA A 413 -34.47 45.75 36.09
N ILE A 414 -33.27 45.17 36.13
CA ILE A 414 -32.11 45.62 35.36
C ILE A 414 -31.87 44.63 34.21
N SER A 415 -31.74 45.16 33.00
CA SER A 415 -31.34 44.39 31.82
C SER A 415 -30.07 44.97 31.22
N ALA A 416 -29.24 44.11 30.64
CA ALA A 416 -28.02 44.50 29.95
C ALA A 416 -28.16 44.22 28.45
N ALA A 417 -27.67 45.13 27.61
CA ALA A 417 -27.63 44.96 26.17
C ALA A 417 -26.31 45.49 25.61
N MET A 418 -25.78 44.79 24.60
CA MET A 418 -24.59 45.27 23.89
C MET A 418 -24.93 46.50 23.05
N GLN A 419 -24.01 47.45 22.95
CA GLN A 419 -24.06 48.49 21.93
C GLN A 419 -24.06 47.86 20.53
N SER A 420 -25.18 47.93 19.81
CA SER A 420 -25.23 47.53 18.40
C SER A 420 -24.87 48.71 17.49
N GLU A 421 -24.20 48.44 16.37
CA GLU A 421 -23.86 49.44 15.34
C GLU A 421 -25.11 50.11 14.69
N LYS A 422 -26.32 49.62 14.98
CA LYS A 422 -27.60 50.11 14.40
C LYS A 422 -28.72 50.39 15.42
N GLY A 423 -28.43 50.47 16.71
CA GLY A 423 -29.38 50.98 17.72
C GLY A 423 -30.58 50.07 18.09
N THR A 424 -30.71 48.86 17.56
CA THR A 424 -31.73 47.88 18.01
C THR A 424 -31.14 46.88 19.00
N MET A 425 -31.82 46.70 20.13
CA MET A 425 -31.39 45.86 21.26
C MET A 425 -32.10 44.51 21.28
N ARG A 426 -31.40 43.45 21.72
CA ARG A 426 -31.99 42.16 22.11
C ARG A 426 -32.00 42.05 23.64
N ALA A 427 -33.11 41.59 24.21
CA ALA A 427 -33.32 41.57 25.65
C ALA A 427 -32.64 40.37 26.33
N ALA A 428 -32.00 40.62 27.47
CA ALA A 428 -31.45 39.62 28.38
C ALA A 428 -32.52 39.05 29.32
N LYS A 429 -32.34 37.80 29.77
CA LYS A 429 -33.15 37.16 30.83
C LYS A 429 -32.59 37.54 32.21
N GLU A 430 -33.45 38.07 33.08
CA GLU A 430 -33.16 38.27 34.51
C GLU A 430 -33.04 36.91 35.21
N GLN A 431 -32.00 36.72 36.04
CA GLN A 431 -31.91 35.59 36.96
C GLN A 431 -31.65 36.10 38.37
N ARG A 432 -32.62 35.86 39.26
CA ARG A 432 -32.44 36.08 40.70
C ARG A 432 -31.61 34.95 41.30
N PRO A 433 -30.83 35.19 42.37
CA PRO A 433 -30.13 34.11 43.06
C PRO A 433 -31.11 33.02 43.52
N ILE A 434 -30.85 31.76 43.17
CA ILE A 434 -31.56 30.62 43.76
C ILE A 434 -30.94 30.38 45.13
N GLU A 435 -31.68 30.72 46.19
CA GLU A 435 -31.30 30.41 47.56
C GLU A 435 -31.37 28.89 47.77
N LYS A 436 -30.27 28.30 48.26
CA LYS A 436 -30.25 26.91 48.74
C LYS A 436 -31.14 26.84 49.99
N ALA A 437 -32.29 26.19 49.88
CA ALA A 437 -33.07 25.77 51.03
C ALA A 437 -32.25 24.80 51.91
N PRO A 438 -32.35 24.89 53.25
CA PRO A 438 -31.63 24.00 54.15
C PRO A 438 -32.25 22.60 54.12
N GLU A 439 -31.35 21.63 54.28
CA GLU A 439 -31.61 20.20 54.43
C GLU A 439 -32.52 19.94 55.65
N VAL A 440 -33.72 19.42 55.41
CA VAL A 440 -34.55 18.76 56.43
C VAL A 440 -34.79 17.33 55.98
N ALA A 441 -34.27 16.40 56.77
CA ALA A 441 -34.43 14.97 56.60
C ALA A 441 -35.89 14.50 56.83
N GLU A 442 -36.30 13.55 55.99
CA GLU A 442 -37.28 12.44 56.16
C GLU A 442 -38.41 12.61 57.22
N LYS A 443 -39.70 12.33 56.96
CA LYS A 443 -40.34 11.14 56.34
C LYS A 443 -41.87 11.39 56.51
N VAL A 444 -42.84 11.02 55.66
CA VAL A 444 -43.37 9.69 55.30
C VAL A 444 -44.51 9.90 54.27
N GLU A 445 -44.41 9.24 53.12
CA GLU A 445 -45.45 8.44 52.42
C GLU A 445 -46.92 8.93 52.34
N LYS A 446 -47.40 9.22 51.12
CA LYS A 446 -48.35 8.39 50.30
C LYS A 446 -49.06 9.24 49.24
N ARG A 447 -48.88 8.84 47.98
CA ARG A 447 -49.57 9.39 46.79
C ARG A 447 -50.94 8.71 46.62
N GLN A 448 -51.98 9.51 46.40
CA GLN A 448 -53.17 9.13 45.63
C GLN A 448 -53.55 10.24 44.64
N VAL A 449 -53.59 9.80 43.37
CA VAL A 449 -54.37 10.20 42.18
C VAL A 449 -55.26 11.44 42.27
N ILE A 450 -55.12 12.37 41.30
CA ILE A 450 -56.22 13.18 40.76
C ILE A 450 -56.07 13.28 39.23
N GLU A 451 -57.15 12.95 38.52
CA GLU A 451 -57.37 13.07 37.07
C GLU A 451 -57.44 14.54 36.60
N GLU A 452 -56.91 14.81 35.39
CA GLU A 452 -57.02 16.10 34.71
C GLU A 452 -57.97 16.00 33.50
N LYS A 453 -58.98 16.88 33.47
CA LYS A 453 -59.99 17.01 32.42
C LYS A 453 -59.42 17.70 31.17
N GLN A 454 -59.85 17.20 30.01
CA GLN A 454 -59.59 17.68 28.65
C GLN A 454 -60.31 19.00 28.31
N GLN A 455 -59.73 19.78 27.38
CA GLN A 455 -60.41 20.68 26.43
C GLN A 455 -59.71 20.69 25.05
N PRO A 456 -60.40 21.04 23.94
CA PRO A 456 -60.31 20.31 22.67
C PRO A 456 -59.58 20.99 21.50
N ARG A 457 -59.29 20.16 20.49
CA ARG A 457 -58.64 20.42 19.20
C ARG A 457 -59.62 20.98 18.17
N GLU A 458 -59.35 22.16 17.62
CA GLU A 458 -59.81 22.59 16.29
C GLU A 458 -58.95 23.80 15.86
N GLU A 459 -57.85 23.56 15.15
CA GLU A 459 -57.08 24.60 14.40
C GLU A 459 -55.82 24.03 13.70
N ARG A 460 -55.43 22.77 13.98
CA ARG A 460 -54.21 22.15 13.39
C ARG A 460 -54.38 21.54 11.99
N GLY A 461 -55.59 21.51 11.43
CA GLY A 461 -55.89 20.80 10.17
C GLY A 461 -55.53 21.55 8.89
N GLU A 462 -55.72 22.87 8.85
CA GLU A 462 -55.52 23.66 7.62
C GLU A 462 -54.05 24.00 7.34
N LYS A 463 -53.29 24.39 8.39
CA LYS A 463 -51.86 24.73 8.24
C LYS A 463 -50.99 23.55 7.80
N ALA A 464 -51.42 22.31 8.06
CA ALA A 464 -50.70 21.11 7.64
C ALA A 464 -50.89 20.78 6.15
N LYS A 465 -52.02 21.16 5.54
CA LYS A 465 -52.26 20.97 4.10
C LYS A 465 -51.50 21.99 3.25
N GLU A 466 -51.42 23.24 3.72
CA GLU A 466 -50.74 24.33 3.02
C GLU A 466 -49.20 24.16 3.01
N ALA A 467 -48.63 23.67 4.12
CA ALA A 467 -47.19 23.37 4.21
C ALA A 467 -46.77 22.20 3.30
N LYS A 468 -47.66 21.23 3.07
CA LYS A 468 -47.38 20.06 2.23
C LYS A 468 -47.43 20.41 0.74
N ALA A 469 -48.32 21.32 0.33
CA ALA A 469 -48.40 21.80 -1.04
C ALA A 469 -47.16 22.64 -1.44
N LYS A 470 -46.68 23.53 -0.55
CA LYS A 470 -45.45 24.31 -0.78
C LYS A 470 -44.19 23.45 -0.92
N ALA A 471 -44.06 22.42 -0.08
CA ALA A 471 -42.92 21.50 -0.15
C ALA A 471 -42.91 20.67 -1.44
N GLU A 472 -44.07 20.38 -2.01
CA GLU A 472 -44.19 19.62 -3.26
C GLU A 472 -43.91 20.50 -4.50
N GLU A 473 -44.27 21.78 -4.44
CA GLU A 473 -43.96 22.78 -5.47
C GLU A 473 -42.45 23.10 -5.53
N GLU A 474 -41.79 23.33 -4.39
CA GLU A 474 -40.34 23.54 -4.31
C GLU A 474 -39.55 22.33 -4.86
N LYS A 475 -40.02 21.12 -4.58
CA LYS A 475 -39.39 19.89 -5.09
C LYS A 475 -39.54 19.75 -6.61
N ARG A 476 -40.64 20.27 -7.17
CA ARG A 476 -40.91 20.27 -8.61
C ARG A 476 -40.04 21.30 -9.34
N GLU A 477 -39.87 22.48 -8.76
CA GLU A 477 -38.97 23.53 -9.28
C GLU A 477 -37.49 23.11 -9.22
N ALA A 478 -37.05 22.49 -8.12
CA ALA A 478 -35.69 21.97 -8.01
C ALA A 478 -35.38 20.91 -9.09
N LYS A 479 -36.35 20.04 -9.39
CA LYS A 479 -36.21 19.01 -10.43
C LYS A 479 -36.19 19.63 -11.84
N ALA A 480 -36.93 20.72 -12.06
CA ALA A 480 -36.90 21.46 -13.32
C ALA A 480 -35.56 22.17 -13.54
N ARG A 481 -34.99 22.82 -12.50
CA ARG A 481 -33.67 23.46 -12.56
C ARG A 481 -32.55 22.46 -12.85
N ALA A 482 -32.55 21.31 -12.17
CA ALA A 482 -31.56 20.26 -12.41
C ALA A 482 -31.61 19.72 -13.85
N LYS A 483 -32.81 19.60 -14.43
CA LYS A 483 -32.99 19.17 -15.82
C LYS A 483 -32.51 20.22 -16.82
N ALA A 484 -32.69 21.51 -16.52
CA ALA A 484 -32.19 22.62 -17.34
C ALA A 484 -30.65 22.69 -17.34
N GLU A 485 -30.02 22.55 -16.16
CA GLU A 485 -28.54 22.51 -16.07
C GLU A 485 -27.93 21.32 -16.80
N ALA A 486 -28.56 20.14 -16.70
CA ALA A 486 -28.09 18.95 -17.41
C ALA A 486 -28.17 19.14 -18.94
N LYS A 487 -29.23 19.78 -19.43
CA LYS A 487 -29.38 20.12 -20.86
C LYS A 487 -28.33 21.11 -21.32
N ALA A 488 -28.08 22.19 -20.56
CA ALA A 488 -27.06 23.18 -20.89
C ALA A 488 -25.64 22.59 -20.94
N LYS A 489 -25.31 21.68 -20.01
CA LYS A 489 -24.01 20.97 -20.02
C LYS A 489 -23.87 20.04 -21.22
N ALA A 490 -24.95 19.39 -21.65
CA ALA A 490 -24.94 18.53 -22.83
C ALA A 490 -24.74 19.34 -24.13
N GLU A 491 -25.41 20.49 -24.26
CA GLU A 491 -25.26 21.39 -25.40
C GLU A 491 -23.84 21.98 -25.48
N ALA A 492 -23.28 22.45 -24.37
CA ALA A 492 -21.90 22.94 -24.32
C ALA A 492 -20.86 21.86 -24.70
N LYS A 493 -21.10 20.61 -24.30
CA LYS A 493 -20.22 19.48 -24.66
C LYS A 493 -20.33 19.12 -26.15
N ALA A 494 -21.52 19.21 -26.73
CA ALA A 494 -21.73 19.00 -28.16
C ALA A 494 -21.05 20.09 -29.00
N GLU A 495 -21.15 21.35 -28.57
CA GLU A 495 -20.53 22.50 -29.23
C GLU A 495 -19.00 22.45 -29.19
N ALA A 496 -18.43 22.08 -28.03
CA ALA A 496 -16.99 21.85 -27.90
C ALA A 496 -16.48 20.71 -28.81
N LYS A 497 -17.26 19.63 -28.94
CA LYS A 497 -16.92 18.50 -29.81
C LYS A 497 -16.99 18.88 -31.30
N ALA A 498 -18.00 19.67 -31.70
CA ALA A 498 -18.12 20.18 -33.06
C ALA A 498 -16.95 21.12 -33.42
N LYS A 499 -16.54 21.99 -32.48
CA LYS A 499 -15.41 22.90 -32.67
C LYS A 499 -14.08 22.15 -32.82
N ALA A 500 -13.87 21.11 -32.01
CA ALA A 500 -12.69 20.25 -32.10
C ALA A 500 -12.65 19.46 -33.43
N GLN A 501 -13.80 19.01 -33.94
CA GLN A 501 -13.87 18.34 -35.25
C GLN A 501 -13.61 19.30 -36.42
N ALA A 502 -14.11 20.53 -36.34
CA ALA A 502 -13.84 21.55 -37.35
C ALA A 502 -12.36 21.96 -37.40
N GLU A 503 -11.70 22.10 -36.24
CA GLU A 503 -10.25 22.37 -36.16
C GLU A 503 -9.40 21.20 -36.67
N ALA A 504 -9.84 19.97 -36.47
CA ALA A 504 -9.16 18.78 -37.01
C ALA A 504 -9.29 18.68 -38.55
N GLN A 505 -10.43 19.08 -39.12
CA GLN A 505 -10.65 19.12 -40.57
C GLN A 505 -9.95 20.28 -41.26
N ALA A 506 -9.66 21.39 -40.57
CA ALA A 506 -8.89 22.51 -41.11
C ALA A 506 -7.37 22.29 -41.08
N LYS A 507 -6.89 21.26 -40.37
CA LYS A 507 -5.47 20.87 -40.26
C LYS A 507 -5.07 19.68 -41.14
N ALA A 508 -6.04 19.04 -41.79
CA ALA A 508 -5.85 18.03 -42.83
C ALA A 508 -6.11 18.68 -44.19
#